data_AF-A0A443S232-F1
#
_entry.id   AF-A0A443S232-F1
#
_cell.length_a   1.000
_cell.length_b   1.000
_cell.length_c   1.000
_cell.angle_alpha   90.00
_cell.angle_beta   90.00
_cell.angle_gamma   90.00
#
_symmetry.space_group_name_H-M   'P 1'
#
loop_
_entity.id
_entity.type
_entity.pdbx_description
1 polymer ?
#
loop_
_entity_poly.entity_id
_entity_poly.type
_entity_poly.pdbx_seq_one_letter_code
_entity_poly.pdbx_strand_id
1 'polypeptide(L)' 'VTINREKRYQSIIGFGGAFTDSATLNIRSLPQNLSERLIKDYFAEDGIQYSIGRIPI' A
#
# COMPACT_ATOMS: atom_id res chain seq x y z
N VAL A 1 3.19 1.32 -29.26
CA VAL A 1 2.28 2.23 -28.54
C VAL A 1 2.89 3.63 -28.58
N THR A 2 2.10 4.68 -28.84
CA THR A 2 2.56 6.08 -28.91
C THR A 2 1.88 6.89 -27.80
N ILE A 3 2.65 7.70 -27.07
CA ILE A 3 2.17 8.48 -25.90
C ILE A 3 2.22 9.99 -26.23
N ASN A 4 1.09 10.69 -26.09
CA ASN A 4 1.03 12.16 -26.17
C ASN A 4 1.00 12.77 -24.76
N ARG A 5 2.08 13.42 -24.35
CA ARG A 5 2.24 14.01 -22.99
C ARG A 5 1.49 15.33 -22.77
N GLU A 6 1.03 15.99 -23.84
CA GLU A 6 0.25 17.24 -23.75
C GLU A 6 -1.23 16.97 -23.42
N LYS A 7 -1.72 15.75 -23.72
CA LYS A 7 -3.08 15.35 -23.40
C LYS A 7 -3.16 14.87 -21.96
N ARG A 8 -3.70 15.70 -21.07
CA ARG A 8 -3.82 15.41 -19.62
C ARG A 8 -5.24 14.98 -19.24
N TYR A 9 -5.33 14.23 -18.15
CA TYR A 9 -6.57 13.74 -17.53
C TYR A 9 -6.50 13.95 -16.01
N GLN A 10 -7.12 13.06 -15.22
CA GLN A 10 -7.07 13.12 -13.76
C GLN A 10 -5.67 12.87 -13.21
N SER A 11 -5.38 13.48 -12.06
CA SER A 11 -4.26 13.11 -11.21
C SER A 11 -4.56 11.81 -10.46
N ILE A 12 -3.50 11.06 -10.16
CA ILE A 12 -3.60 9.87 -9.32
C ILE A 12 -3.35 10.27 -7.86
N ILE A 13 -4.28 9.91 -6.98
CA ILE A 13 -4.15 10.14 -5.53
C ILE A 13 -3.13 9.16 -4.94
N GLY A 14 -3.22 7.87 -5.32
CA GLY A 14 -2.32 6.84 -4.84
C GLY A 14 -2.89 5.43 -5.03
N PHE A 15 -2.16 4.45 -4.51
CA PHE A 15 -2.51 3.03 -4.52
C PHE A 15 -2.29 2.46 -3.11
N GLY A 16 -3.08 1.46 -2.72
CA GLY A 16 -3.13 1.05 -1.33
C GLY A 16 -3.95 -0.19 -1.02
N GLY A 17 -4.14 -0.42 0.27
CA GLY A 17 -4.94 -1.52 0.81
C GLY A 17 -5.87 -1.08 1.94
N ALA A 18 -6.58 -2.03 2.54
CA ALA A 18 -7.44 -1.78 3.70
C ALA A 18 -6.87 -2.41 4.97
N PHE A 19 -6.84 -1.66 6.05
CA PHE A 19 -6.49 -2.13 7.39
C PHE A 19 -7.74 -2.67 8.09
N THR A 20 -8.26 -3.79 7.61
CA THR A 20 -9.38 -4.50 8.27
C THR A 20 -8.92 -5.19 9.55
N ASP A 21 -9.85 -5.54 10.44
CA ASP A 21 -9.56 -6.37 11.61
C ASP A 21 -8.88 -7.68 11.21
N SER A 22 -9.37 -8.35 10.16
CA SER A 22 -8.77 -9.57 9.65
C SER A 22 -7.32 -9.37 9.19
N ALA A 23 -7.02 -8.27 8.48
CA ALA A 23 -5.66 -7.99 8.03
C ALA A 23 -4.73 -7.70 9.22
N THR A 24 -5.15 -6.83 10.14
CA THR A 24 -4.31 -6.42 11.27
C THR A 24 -4.13 -7.55 12.30
N LEU A 25 -5.13 -8.39 12.54
CA LEU A 25 -5.00 -9.57 13.40
C LEU A 25 -4.06 -10.62 12.81
N ASN A 26 -4.13 -10.87 11.49
CA ASN A 26 -3.19 -11.79 10.83
C ASN A 26 -1.76 -11.23 10.78
N ILE A 27 -1.59 -9.92 10.59
CA ILE A 27 -0.25 -9.30 10.65
C ILE A 27 0.32 -9.37 12.08
N ARG A 28 -0.53 -9.18 13.10
CA ARG A 28 -0.15 -9.24 14.50
C ARG A 28 0.23 -10.66 14.96
N SER A 29 -0.30 -11.70 14.34
CA SER A 29 0.03 -13.09 14.70
C SER A 29 1.40 -13.54 14.19
N LEU A 30 2.06 -12.74 13.34
CA LEU A 30 3.39 -13.02 12.83
C LEU A 30 4.49 -12.72 13.86
N PRO A 31 5.63 -13.40 13.80
CA PRO A 31 6.85 -12.97 14.48
C PRO A 31 7.18 -11.51 14.12
N GLN A 32 7.71 -10.76 15.09
CA GLN A 32 7.91 -9.31 14.95
C GLN A 32 8.74 -8.93 13.70
N ASN A 33 9.83 -9.65 13.44
CA ASN A 33 10.68 -9.41 12.27
C ASN A 33 9.93 -9.59 10.93
N LEU A 34 8.97 -10.52 10.88
CA LEU A 34 8.18 -10.77 9.68
C LEU A 34 7.05 -9.75 9.53
N SER A 35 6.42 -9.33 10.63
CA SER A 35 5.43 -8.24 10.62
C SER A 35 6.05 -6.93 10.15
N GLU A 36 7.23 -6.56 10.68
CA GLU A 36 7.98 -5.38 10.24
C GLU A 36 8.37 -5.46 8.77
N ARG A 37 8.86 -6.62 8.31
CA ARG A 37 9.17 -6.84 6.89
C ARG A 37 7.93 -6.68 6.01
N LEU A 38 6.80 -7.26 6.40
CA LEU A 38 5.56 -7.17 5.63
C LEU A 38 5.13 -5.70 5.47
N ILE A 39 5.20 -4.90 6.53
CA ILE A 39 4.87 -3.47 6.45
C ILE A 39 5.86 -2.72 5.55
N LYS A 40 7.16 -3.04 5.62
CA LYS A 40 8.16 -2.44 4.73
C LYS A 40 7.92 -2.80 3.27
N ASP A 41 7.69 -4.07 2.97
CA ASP A 41 7.45 -4.56 1.61
C ASP A 41 6.26 -3.80 0.95
N TYR A 42 5.23 -3.43 1.73
CA TYR A 42 4.12 -2.62 1.23
C TYR A 42 4.39 -1.12 1.19
N PHE A 43 4.94 -0.51 2.25
CA PHE A 43 4.89 0.95 2.45
C PHE A 43 6.26 1.65 2.45
N ALA A 44 7.38 0.93 2.55
CA ALA A 44 8.71 1.54 2.57
C ALA A 44 9.22 1.89 1.16
N GLU A 45 10.22 2.76 1.09
CA GLU A 45 10.86 3.18 -0.17
C GLU A 45 11.52 2.03 -0.92
N ASP A 46 12.02 1.03 -0.19
CA ASP A 46 12.58 -0.21 -0.74
C ASP A 46 11.54 -1.31 -1.01
N GLY A 47 10.25 -1.01 -0.79
CA GLY A 47 9.11 -1.86 -1.11
C GLY A 47 8.33 -1.41 -2.35
N ILE A 48 7.03 -1.71 -2.40
CA ILE A 48 6.15 -1.30 -3.53
C ILE A 48 5.47 0.07 -3.31
N GLN A 49 5.83 0.77 -2.24
CA GLN A 49 5.43 2.15 -1.96
C GLN A 49 3.91 2.42 -2.06
N TYR A 50 3.10 1.57 -1.43
CA TYR A 50 1.70 1.91 -1.18
C TYR A 50 1.63 3.25 -0.46
N SER A 51 0.74 4.12 -0.94
CA SER A 51 0.59 5.49 -0.46
C SER A 51 -0.77 5.76 0.18
N ILE A 52 -1.66 4.76 0.18
CA ILE A 52 -3.01 4.85 0.75
C ILE A 52 -3.28 3.65 1.68
N GLY A 53 -3.97 3.93 2.79
CA GLY A 53 -4.57 2.92 3.65
C GLY A 53 -6.02 3.27 3.98
N ARG A 54 -6.96 2.35 3.72
CA ARG A 54 -8.38 2.51 4.08
C ARG A 54 -8.66 1.87 5.44
N ILE A 55 -9.37 2.58 6.32
CA ILE A 55 -9.78 2.09 7.64
C ILE A 55 -11.32 1.98 7.67
N PRO A 56 -11.90 0.81 7.98
CA PRO A 56 -13.35 0.69 8.23
C PRO A 56 -13.77 1.45 9.51
N ILE A 57 -14.96 2.06 9.51
CA ILE A 57 -15.61 2.71 10.66
C ILE A 57 -16.85 1.91 11.04
#